data_AF-X0YMP6-F1
#
_entry.id   AF-X0YMP6-F1
#
_cell.length_a   1.000
_cell.length_b   1.000
_cell.length_c   1.000
_cell.angle_alpha   90.00
_cell.angle_beta   90.00
_cell.angle_gamma   90.00
#
_symmetry.space_group_name_H-M   'P 1'
#
loop_
_entity.id
_entity.type
_entity.pdbx_description
1 polymer ?
#
loop_
_entity_poly.entity_id
_entity_poly.type
_entity_poly.pdbx_seq_one_letter_code
_entity_poly.pdbx_strand_id
1 'polypeptide(L)'
;ALDATKAGCSVVLVEKEPQLGGFQGNVQKTTSLPYQGVQDNDLEELIQEVTQNEKIKVYTGAKVDKTVGGPGIFEVSISQNGTMAEHRIGAIVLAAGWQPYDPNKLDQKLGFGASPNVITNVMFEESFKEGKITKPSDGKDVTNVAFLQCAGQRDSDHLPYCSSVCCITALKQALTIKAQNPEANVFMVYKEMRTPGQAEDLYCKAQEEGINFIRCQSPEVKANGDGLVVEAEDELLGEA
;
A
#
# COMPACT_ATOMS: atom_id res chain seq x y z
N ALA A 1 9.61 4.28 -16.95
CA ALA A 1 10.76 3.96 -17.81
C ALA A 1 10.32 3.41 -19.16
N LEU A 2 9.53 2.34 -19.19
CA LEU A 2 9.00 1.75 -20.42
C LEU A 2 8.27 2.74 -21.34
N ASP A 3 7.43 3.62 -20.81
CA ASP A 3 6.74 4.59 -21.67
C ASP A 3 7.67 5.62 -22.30
N ALA A 4 8.77 5.97 -21.63
CA ALA A 4 9.79 6.83 -22.22
C ALA A 4 10.53 6.10 -23.38
N THR A 5 10.75 4.79 -23.27
CA THR A 5 11.36 4.02 -24.37
C THR A 5 10.40 3.83 -25.54
N LYS A 6 9.09 3.67 -25.29
CA LYS A 6 8.03 3.70 -26.32
C LYS A 6 7.99 5.05 -27.05
N ALA A 7 8.26 6.15 -26.35
CA ALA A 7 8.42 7.48 -26.94
C ALA A 7 9.76 7.70 -27.67
N GLY A 8 10.64 6.68 -27.72
CA GLY A 8 11.91 6.71 -28.45
C GLY A 8 13.13 7.10 -27.63
N CYS A 9 12.99 7.42 -26.33
CA CYS A 9 14.08 7.85 -25.47
C CYS A 9 14.87 6.67 -24.87
N SER A 10 16.16 6.87 -24.61
CA SER A 10 16.94 6.00 -23.73
C SER A 10 16.78 6.43 -22.29
N VAL A 11 16.79 5.47 -21.35
CA VAL A 11 16.52 5.71 -19.93
C VAL A 11 17.66 5.15 -19.09
N VAL A 12 18.08 5.92 -18.08
CA VAL A 12 18.90 5.41 -16.97
C VAL A 12 17.99 5.29 -15.75
N LEU A 13 17.79 4.08 -15.25
CA LEU A 13 16.98 3.79 -14.08
C LEU A 13 17.91 3.48 -12.90
N VAL A 14 17.73 4.18 -11.78
CA VAL A 14 18.56 4.03 -10.58
C VAL A 14 17.67 3.59 -9.42
N GLU A 15 18.01 2.45 -8.82
CA GLU A 15 17.36 1.86 -7.66
C GLU A 15 18.37 1.71 -6.53
N LYS A 16 17.99 2.19 -5.34
CA LYS A 16 18.85 2.18 -4.15
C LYS A 16 18.98 0.77 -3.56
N GLU A 17 17.94 -0.05 -3.70
CA GLU A 17 17.90 -1.41 -3.21
C GLU A 17 18.57 -2.38 -4.20
N PRO A 18 18.98 -3.59 -3.77
CA PRO A 18 19.62 -4.57 -4.66
C PRO A 18 18.74 -5.06 -5.83
N GLN A 19 17.42 -4.86 -5.73
CA GLN A 19 16.43 -5.33 -6.70
C GLN A 19 15.37 -4.26 -6.97
N LEU A 20 14.78 -4.31 -8.17
CA LEU A 20 13.62 -3.50 -8.53
C LEU A 20 12.36 -3.98 -7.79
N GLY A 21 11.34 -3.13 -7.76
CA GLY A 21 9.98 -3.49 -7.33
C GLY A 21 9.43 -2.60 -6.21
N GLY A 22 10.30 -2.00 -5.40
CA GLY A 22 9.90 -1.13 -4.31
C GLY A 22 8.90 -1.80 -3.36
N PHE A 23 7.95 -1.02 -2.81
CA PHE A 23 6.94 -1.56 -1.90
C PHE A 23 6.01 -2.60 -2.56
N GLN A 24 5.78 -2.51 -3.87
CA GLN A 24 4.94 -3.47 -4.58
C GLN A 24 5.51 -4.89 -4.56
N GLY A 25 6.82 -5.06 -4.32
CA GLY A 25 7.41 -6.38 -4.10
C GLY A 25 6.90 -7.09 -2.84
N ASN A 26 6.20 -6.39 -1.95
CA ASN A 26 5.53 -6.98 -0.79
C ASN A 26 4.05 -7.28 -1.03
N VAL A 27 3.51 -6.93 -2.20
CA VAL A 27 2.07 -6.98 -2.48
C VAL A 27 1.79 -8.12 -3.45
N GLN A 28 0.98 -9.11 -3.05
CA GLN A 28 0.65 -10.26 -3.91
C GLN A 28 -0.56 -10.00 -4.80
N LYS A 29 -1.53 -9.23 -4.28
CA LYS A 29 -2.77 -8.92 -4.98
C LYS A 29 -2.90 -7.41 -5.13
N THR A 30 -3.38 -6.97 -6.28
CA THR A 30 -3.60 -5.56 -6.62
C THR A 30 -5.04 -5.33 -7.10
N THR A 31 -5.39 -4.07 -7.30
CA THR A 31 -6.60 -3.64 -7.98
C THR A 31 -6.23 -2.45 -8.85
N SER A 32 -6.64 -2.47 -10.10
CA SER A 32 -6.33 -1.46 -11.10
C SER A 32 -7.57 -1.15 -11.91
N LEU A 33 -7.56 -0.03 -12.64
CA LEU A 33 -8.62 0.31 -13.61
C LEU A 33 -8.96 -0.91 -14.49
N PRO A 34 -10.26 -1.27 -14.63
CA PRO A 34 -11.45 -0.51 -14.21
C PRO A 34 -11.94 -0.77 -12.77
N TYR A 35 -11.11 -1.30 -11.87
CA TYR A 35 -11.41 -1.59 -10.45
C TYR A 35 -12.54 -2.60 -10.20
N GLN A 36 -12.74 -3.52 -11.13
CA GLN A 36 -13.79 -4.57 -11.05
C GLN A 36 -13.49 -5.71 -10.07
N GLY A 37 -12.34 -5.67 -9.40
CA GLY A 37 -11.97 -6.67 -8.40
C GLY A 37 -10.50 -6.66 -8.02
N VAL A 38 -10.12 -7.77 -7.39
CA VAL A 38 -8.77 -8.07 -6.95
C VAL A 38 -8.14 -9.03 -7.96
N GLN A 39 -6.88 -8.75 -8.35
CA GLN A 39 -6.11 -9.56 -9.29
C GLN A 39 -4.70 -9.80 -8.77
N ASP A 40 -3.97 -10.74 -9.39
CA ASP A 40 -2.55 -10.96 -9.08
C ASP A 40 -1.69 -9.75 -9.47
N ASN A 41 -0.63 -9.54 -8.72
CA ASN A 41 0.33 -8.48 -8.99
C ASN A 41 1.23 -8.90 -10.16
N ASP A 42 1.23 -8.11 -11.23
CA ASP A 42 2.01 -8.31 -12.46
C ASP A 42 3.44 -7.73 -12.38
N LEU A 43 3.90 -7.40 -11.17
CA LEU A 43 5.19 -6.77 -10.95
C LEU A 43 6.38 -7.54 -11.54
N GLU A 44 6.36 -8.87 -11.48
CA GLU A 44 7.45 -9.70 -12.04
C GLU A 44 7.57 -9.53 -13.56
N GLU A 45 6.44 -9.50 -14.26
CA GLU A 45 6.38 -9.25 -15.70
C GLU A 45 6.91 -7.84 -16.01
N LEU A 46 6.50 -6.84 -15.23
CA LEU A 46 6.96 -5.47 -15.38
C LEU A 46 8.49 -5.34 -15.16
N ILE A 47 9.04 -6.04 -14.16
CA ILE A 47 10.48 -6.07 -13.91
C ILE A 47 11.21 -6.74 -15.08
N GLN A 48 10.68 -7.83 -15.62
CA GLN A 48 11.25 -8.49 -16.80
C GLN A 48 11.25 -7.56 -18.02
N GLU A 49 10.13 -6.89 -18.31
CA GLU A 49 10.06 -5.92 -19.41
C GLU A 49 11.10 -4.80 -19.27
N VAL A 50 11.29 -4.29 -18.06
CA VAL A 50 12.28 -3.23 -17.78
C VAL A 50 13.71 -3.74 -17.97
N THR A 51 14.02 -4.93 -17.46
CA THR A 51 15.39 -5.48 -17.45
C THR A 51 15.83 -6.02 -18.81
N GLN A 52 14.89 -6.48 -19.64
CA GLN A 52 15.18 -6.97 -20.99
C GLN A 52 15.23 -5.84 -22.05
N ASN A 53 14.80 -4.62 -21.71
CA ASN A 53 14.78 -3.51 -22.65
C ASN A 53 16.17 -2.89 -22.83
N GLU A 54 16.78 -3.06 -24.00
CA GLU A 54 18.12 -2.54 -24.31
C GLU A 54 18.25 -1.00 -24.21
N LYS A 55 17.12 -0.26 -24.29
CA LYS A 55 17.12 1.20 -24.11
C LYS A 55 17.09 1.63 -22.64
N ILE A 56 16.93 0.71 -21.71
CA ILE A 56 16.90 0.99 -20.27
C ILE A 56 18.18 0.45 -19.64
N LYS A 57 19.04 1.35 -19.19
CA LYS A 57 20.18 0.99 -18.36
C LYS A 57 19.77 1.01 -16.89
N VAL A 58 19.71 -0.17 -16.27
CA VAL A 58 19.33 -0.32 -14.87
C VAL A 58 20.56 -0.35 -13.97
N TYR A 59 20.53 0.43 -12.90
CA TYR A 59 21.47 0.40 -11.79
C TYR A 59 20.70 0.02 -10.51
N THR A 60 21.03 -1.11 -9.89
CA THR A 60 20.52 -1.50 -8.56
C THR A 60 21.61 -1.39 -7.50
N GLY A 61 21.24 -1.24 -6.23
CA GLY A 61 22.21 -0.96 -5.16
C GLY A 61 22.97 0.34 -5.39
N ALA A 62 22.35 1.30 -6.08
CA ALA A 62 23.00 2.49 -6.62
C ALA A 62 22.26 3.76 -6.21
N LYS A 63 22.98 4.88 -6.11
CA LYS A 63 22.41 6.17 -5.75
C LYS A 63 22.89 7.26 -6.68
N VAL A 64 22.05 8.27 -6.86
CA VAL A 64 22.46 9.51 -7.51
C VAL A 64 23.18 10.36 -6.46
N ASP A 65 24.48 10.59 -6.65
CA ASP A 65 25.30 11.38 -5.72
C ASP A 65 25.25 12.86 -6.06
N LYS A 66 25.22 13.19 -7.35
CA LYS A 66 25.30 14.56 -7.83
C LYS A 66 24.48 14.76 -9.08
N THR A 67 23.89 15.95 -9.20
CA THR A 67 23.24 16.44 -10.41
C THR A 67 23.70 17.87 -10.64
N VAL A 68 24.22 18.15 -11.83
CA VAL A 68 24.69 19.46 -12.26
C VAL A 68 24.01 19.84 -13.56
N GLY A 69 23.80 21.14 -13.78
CA GLY A 69 23.17 21.67 -15.01
C GLY A 69 21.69 21.97 -14.84
N GLY A 70 20.92 21.80 -15.91
CA GLY A 70 19.50 22.14 -15.98
C GLY A 70 18.77 21.37 -17.08
N PRO A 71 17.47 21.64 -17.31
CA PRO A 71 16.66 20.96 -18.31
C PRO A 71 17.36 20.87 -19.67
N GLY A 72 17.44 19.66 -20.22
CA GLY A 72 18.12 19.35 -21.49
C GLY A 72 19.62 19.07 -21.40
N ILE A 73 20.28 19.44 -20.30
CA ILE A 73 21.75 19.40 -20.17
C ILE A 73 22.22 18.96 -18.77
N PHE A 74 21.54 18.00 -18.14
CA PHE A 74 22.00 17.47 -16.85
C PHE A 74 23.22 16.58 -17.01
N GLU A 75 24.18 16.74 -16.10
CA GLU A 75 25.24 15.77 -15.83
C GLU A 75 24.97 15.12 -14.47
N VAL A 76 24.78 13.80 -14.47
CA VAL A 76 24.34 13.02 -13.31
C VAL A 76 25.40 11.97 -12.95
N SER A 77 25.90 12.06 -11.72
CA SER A 77 26.85 11.10 -11.14
C SER A 77 26.09 10.04 -10.36
N ILE A 78 26.26 8.78 -10.74
CA ILE A 78 25.65 7.61 -10.08
C ILE A 78 26.75 6.80 -9.38
N SER A 79 26.60 6.57 -8.08
CA SER A 79 27.47 5.68 -7.31
C SER A 79 26.89 4.28 -7.19
N GLN A 80 27.72 3.27 -7.40
CA GLN A 80 27.36 1.86 -7.24
C GLN A 80 28.61 1.08 -6.82
N ASN A 81 28.55 0.37 -5.69
CA ASN A 81 29.64 -0.48 -5.20
C ASN A 81 31.03 0.20 -5.15
N GLY A 82 31.08 1.49 -4.79
CA GLY A 82 32.32 2.28 -4.74
C GLY A 82 32.83 2.78 -6.10
N THR A 83 32.13 2.49 -7.19
CA THR A 83 32.39 3.05 -8.53
C THR A 83 31.43 4.19 -8.85
N MET A 84 31.86 5.12 -9.71
CA MET A 84 31.04 6.23 -10.19
C MET A 84 30.83 6.11 -11.70
N ALA A 85 29.61 6.36 -12.15
CA ALA A 85 29.25 6.47 -13.56
C ALA A 85 28.60 7.84 -13.83
N GLU A 86 29.05 8.50 -14.89
CA GLU A 86 28.53 9.80 -15.32
C GLU A 86 27.58 9.63 -16.52
N HIS A 87 26.45 10.31 -16.48
CA HIS A 87 25.46 10.31 -17.56
C HIS A 87 25.01 11.72 -17.91
N ARG A 88 24.90 12.00 -19.21
CA ARG A 88 24.23 13.19 -19.73
C ARG A 88 22.77 12.90 -19.98
N ILE A 89 21.87 13.60 -19.30
CA ILE A 89 20.43 13.33 -19.35
C ILE A 89 19.65 14.63 -19.59
N GLY A 90 18.59 14.55 -20.42
CA GLY A 90 17.75 15.70 -20.74
C GLY A 90 16.68 16.01 -19.68
N ALA A 91 16.20 15.00 -18.95
CA ALA A 91 15.15 15.13 -17.95
C ALA A 91 15.34 14.12 -16.81
N ILE A 92 14.86 14.48 -15.61
CA ILE A 92 14.91 13.62 -14.42
C ILE A 92 13.48 13.37 -13.96
N VAL A 93 13.14 12.10 -13.73
CA VAL A 93 11.88 11.69 -13.11
C VAL A 93 12.19 11.14 -11.73
N LEU A 94 11.71 11.80 -10.68
CA LEU A 94 11.86 11.32 -9.32
C LEU A 94 10.67 10.41 -8.96
N ALA A 95 10.97 9.12 -8.80
CA ALA A 95 10.00 8.09 -8.42
C ALA A 95 10.49 7.28 -7.21
N ALA A 96 11.05 7.96 -6.20
CA ALA A 96 11.70 7.35 -5.03
C ALA A 96 10.74 6.69 -4.01
N GLY A 97 9.44 6.67 -4.31
CA GLY A 97 8.42 6.01 -3.51
C GLY A 97 8.00 6.77 -2.25
N TRP A 98 7.54 6.02 -1.26
CA TRP A 98 7.00 6.49 0.01
C TRP A 98 7.46 5.55 1.15
N GLN A 99 7.21 5.95 2.39
CA GLN A 99 7.44 5.12 3.57
C GLN A 99 6.15 5.02 4.40
N PRO A 100 5.85 3.83 4.96
CA PRO A 100 4.73 3.68 5.89
C PRO A 100 4.80 4.65 7.06
N TYR A 101 3.62 5.07 7.52
CA TYR A 101 3.53 5.79 8.78
C TYR A 101 4.01 4.89 9.92
N ASP A 102 4.82 5.44 10.82
CA ASP A 102 5.36 4.70 11.96
C ASP A 102 4.22 4.30 12.91
N PRO A 103 3.90 2.99 13.03
CA PRO A 103 2.75 2.56 13.80
C PRO A 103 2.93 2.77 15.31
N ASN A 104 4.15 2.97 15.79
CA ASN A 104 4.41 3.31 17.20
C ASN A 104 3.98 4.73 17.56
N LYS A 105 3.67 5.56 16.55
CA LYS A 105 3.14 6.91 16.73
C LYS A 105 1.63 6.97 16.65
N LEU A 106 0.95 5.87 16.36
CA LEU A 106 -0.51 5.83 16.34
C LEU A 106 -1.07 6.16 17.71
N ASP A 107 -2.25 6.79 17.72
CA ASP A 107 -3.06 6.95 18.91
C ASP A 107 -3.23 5.59 19.62
N GLN A 108 -2.92 5.54 20.91
CA GLN A 108 -2.97 4.33 21.73
C GLN A 108 -4.36 3.70 21.75
N LYS A 109 -5.43 4.50 21.53
CA LYS A 109 -6.79 4.00 21.41
C LYS A 109 -6.97 3.00 20.26
N LEU A 110 -6.08 2.99 19.27
CA LEU A 110 -6.13 2.04 18.15
C LEU A 110 -5.53 0.67 18.52
N GLY A 111 -5.01 0.50 19.74
CA GLY A 111 -4.60 -0.79 20.30
C GLY A 111 -3.32 -1.39 19.70
N PHE A 112 -2.59 -0.65 18.86
CA PHE A 112 -1.34 -1.14 18.29
C PHE A 112 -0.31 -1.41 19.40
N GLY A 113 0.28 -2.61 19.39
CA GLY A 113 1.20 -3.08 20.43
C GLY A 113 0.52 -3.70 21.67
N ALA A 114 -0.78 -3.49 21.88
CA ALA A 114 -1.52 -4.13 22.99
C ALA A 114 -1.90 -5.59 22.71
N SER A 115 -1.95 -5.98 21.43
CA SER A 115 -2.24 -7.35 20.99
C SER A 115 -1.50 -7.65 19.69
N PRO A 116 -0.98 -8.89 19.49
CA PRO A 116 -0.38 -9.30 18.22
C PRO A 116 -1.39 -9.29 17.06
N ASN A 117 -2.70 -9.28 17.35
CA ASN A 117 -3.76 -9.27 16.34
C ASN A 117 -4.11 -7.88 15.82
N VAL A 118 -3.51 -6.82 16.37
CA VAL A 118 -3.61 -5.46 15.82
C VAL A 118 -2.43 -5.23 14.89
N ILE A 119 -2.67 -5.32 13.58
CA ILE A 119 -1.66 -5.19 12.54
C ILE A 119 -1.95 -3.99 11.63
N THR A 120 -0.92 -3.46 11.00
CA THR A 120 -1.08 -2.43 9.97
C THR A 120 -1.47 -3.05 8.63
N ASN A 121 -1.97 -2.23 7.70
CA ASN A 121 -2.21 -2.67 6.33
C ASN A 121 -0.91 -3.13 5.63
N VAL A 122 0.26 -2.61 6.05
CA VAL A 122 1.56 -3.04 5.53
C VAL A 122 1.93 -4.42 6.05
N MET A 123 1.76 -4.66 7.35
CA MET A 123 1.99 -5.97 7.96
C MET A 123 1.06 -7.03 7.39
N PHE A 124 -0.16 -6.64 6.98
CA PHE A 124 -1.07 -7.52 6.24
C PHE A 124 -0.43 -7.98 4.92
N GLU A 125 0.07 -7.07 4.08
CA GLU A 125 0.71 -7.44 2.80
C GLU A 125 1.94 -8.32 3.02
N GLU A 126 2.78 -7.98 4.01
CA GLU A 126 3.97 -8.76 4.36
C GLU A 126 3.62 -10.18 4.82
N SER A 127 2.54 -10.35 5.58
CA SER A 127 2.07 -11.64 6.07
C SER A 127 1.35 -12.44 4.98
N PHE A 128 0.73 -11.77 4.02
CA PHE A 128 -0.01 -12.38 2.91
C PHE A 128 0.89 -12.92 1.79
N LYS A 129 2.22 -12.82 1.91
CA LYS A 129 3.17 -13.26 0.87
C LYS A 129 3.01 -14.72 0.44
N GLU A 130 2.53 -15.60 1.31
CA GLU A 130 2.28 -17.01 1.01
C GLU A 130 0.86 -17.28 0.45
N GLY A 131 0.10 -16.23 0.13
CA GLY A 131 -1.24 -16.33 -0.45
C GLY A 131 -2.34 -16.65 0.55
N LYS A 132 -2.05 -16.62 1.86
CA LYS A 132 -3.02 -16.86 2.93
C LYS A 132 -2.84 -15.86 4.06
N ILE A 133 -3.92 -15.20 4.46
CA ILE A 133 -3.95 -14.39 5.69
C ILE A 133 -4.47 -15.23 6.85
N THR A 134 -3.73 -15.23 7.95
CA THR A 134 -4.10 -15.90 9.19
C THR A 134 -3.99 -14.93 10.35
N LYS A 135 -4.63 -15.27 11.47
CA LYS A 135 -4.55 -14.47 12.69
C LYS A 135 -3.13 -14.59 13.27
N PRO A 136 -2.41 -13.47 13.52
CA PRO A 136 -1.03 -13.52 14.00
C PRO A 136 -0.84 -14.26 15.33
N SER A 137 -1.82 -14.22 16.24
CA SER A 137 -1.69 -14.85 17.56
C SER A 137 -1.70 -16.37 17.54
N ASP A 138 -2.46 -16.99 16.64
CA ASP A 138 -2.74 -18.45 16.67
C ASP A 138 -2.64 -19.15 15.31
N GLY A 139 -2.39 -18.42 14.22
CA GLY A 139 -2.28 -18.95 12.87
C GLY A 139 -3.59 -19.48 12.27
N LYS A 140 -4.73 -19.28 12.95
CA LYS A 140 -6.03 -19.75 12.47
C LYS A 140 -6.60 -18.81 11.41
N ASP A 141 -7.60 -19.30 10.68
CA ASP A 141 -8.32 -18.51 9.69
C ASP A 141 -9.01 -17.31 10.33
N VAL A 142 -9.07 -16.21 9.58
CA VAL A 142 -9.72 -14.98 10.00
C VAL A 142 -11.24 -15.16 9.85
N THR A 143 -11.96 -15.14 10.98
CA THR A 143 -13.43 -15.23 11.01
C THR A 143 -14.11 -13.90 11.30
N ASN A 144 -13.43 -13.00 11.99
CA ASN A 144 -13.90 -11.66 12.31
C ASN A 144 -12.73 -10.69 12.15
N VAL A 145 -12.94 -9.58 11.44
CA VAL A 145 -11.90 -8.56 11.19
C VAL A 145 -12.52 -7.18 11.02
N ALA A 146 -11.86 -6.17 11.58
CA ALA A 146 -12.22 -4.77 11.42
C ALA A 146 -11.04 -4.00 10.80
N PHE A 147 -11.33 -3.23 9.75
CA PHE A 147 -10.40 -2.33 9.09
C PHE A 147 -10.67 -0.90 9.56
N LEU A 148 -9.77 -0.34 10.36
CA LEU A 148 -9.89 1.03 10.87
C LEU A 148 -9.19 1.99 9.89
N GLN A 149 -9.97 2.82 9.20
CA GLN A 149 -9.45 3.78 8.24
C GLN A 149 -8.83 5.00 8.92
N CYS A 150 -7.95 5.68 8.19
CA CYS A 150 -7.33 6.94 8.62
C CYS A 150 -6.47 6.83 9.89
N ALA A 151 -5.91 5.64 10.20
CA ALA A 151 -4.99 5.45 11.31
C ALA A 151 -3.71 6.29 11.14
N GLY A 152 -3.58 7.38 11.90
CA GLY A 152 -2.48 8.34 11.81
C GLY A 152 -2.57 9.32 10.63
N GLN A 153 -3.70 9.37 9.93
CA GLN A 153 -3.96 10.31 8.83
C GLN A 153 -5.27 11.04 9.01
N ARG A 154 -5.39 12.22 8.39
CA ARG A 154 -6.51 13.15 8.62
C ARG A 154 -6.73 13.35 10.12
N ASP A 155 -5.60 13.59 10.78
CA ASP A 155 -5.48 13.78 12.21
C ASP A 155 -4.51 14.94 12.43
N SER A 156 -4.95 15.96 13.14
CA SER A 156 -4.16 17.18 13.41
C SER A 156 -2.99 16.92 14.34
N ASP A 157 -3.06 15.88 15.18
CA ASP A 157 -1.98 15.50 16.10
C ASP A 157 -0.96 14.58 15.42
N HIS A 158 -1.28 14.12 14.20
CA HIS A 158 -0.42 13.29 13.35
C HIS A 158 -0.26 13.87 11.95
N LEU A 159 -0.70 13.16 10.90
CA LEU A 159 -0.66 13.66 9.53
C LEU A 159 -2.01 14.29 9.16
N PRO A 160 -2.08 15.61 8.91
CA PRO A 160 -3.34 16.30 8.64
C PRO A 160 -3.92 16.02 7.25
N TYR A 161 -3.23 15.24 6.42
CA TYR A 161 -3.62 14.92 5.05
C TYR A 161 -4.12 13.48 4.91
N CYS A 162 -4.82 13.22 3.81
CA CYS A 162 -5.26 11.88 3.42
C CYS A 162 -4.18 11.16 2.60
N SER A 163 -3.90 9.89 2.89
CA SER A 163 -2.98 9.06 2.10
C SER A 163 -3.48 8.70 0.70
N SER A 164 -4.74 9.02 0.36
CA SER A 164 -5.44 8.74 -0.91
C SER A 164 -5.62 7.27 -1.29
N VAL A 165 -4.77 6.36 -0.82
CA VAL A 165 -4.75 4.94 -1.23
C VAL A 165 -5.34 4.00 -0.18
N CYS A 166 -5.42 4.42 1.09
CA CYS A 166 -5.77 3.54 2.21
C CYS A 166 -7.17 2.90 2.08
N CYS A 167 -8.17 3.65 1.60
CA CYS A 167 -9.51 3.11 1.38
C CYS A 167 -9.52 1.99 0.33
N ILE A 168 -8.86 2.20 -0.83
CA ILE A 168 -8.78 1.21 -1.90
C ILE A 168 -7.99 -0.03 -1.43
N THR A 169 -6.88 0.18 -0.73
CA THR A 169 -6.09 -0.91 -0.16
C THR A 169 -6.90 -1.73 0.84
N ALA A 170 -7.68 -1.09 1.72
CA ALA A 170 -8.50 -1.78 2.69
C ALA A 170 -9.65 -2.57 2.04
N LEU A 171 -10.31 -2.01 1.01
CA LEU A 171 -11.31 -2.73 0.22
C LEU A 171 -10.71 -3.97 -0.44
N LYS A 172 -9.52 -3.84 -1.04
CA LYS A 172 -8.78 -4.97 -1.62
C LYS A 172 -8.49 -6.05 -0.57
N GLN A 173 -7.95 -5.67 0.59
CA GLN A 173 -7.63 -6.61 1.66
C GLN A 173 -8.88 -7.30 2.23
N ALA A 174 -9.97 -6.55 2.40
CA ALA A 174 -11.27 -7.06 2.84
C ALA A 174 -11.83 -8.10 1.86
N LEU A 175 -11.81 -7.79 0.55
CA LEU A 175 -12.22 -8.72 -0.51
C LEU A 175 -11.32 -9.97 -0.56
N THR A 176 -10.02 -9.83 -0.33
CA THR A 176 -9.11 -10.98 -0.22
C THR A 176 -9.48 -11.89 0.95
N ILE A 177 -9.86 -11.33 2.11
CA ILE A 177 -10.34 -12.13 3.25
C ILE A 177 -11.64 -12.86 2.89
N LYS A 178 -12.60 -12.17 2.25
CA LYS A 178 -13.86 -12.78 1.81
C LYS A 178 -13.64 -13.89 0.78
N ALA A 179 -12.68 -13.72 -0.13
CA ALA A 179 -12.31 -14.77 -1.08
C ALA A 179 -11.70 -16.01 -0.40
N GLN A 180 -10.93 -15.83 0.67
CA GLN A 180 -10.36 -16.92 1.45
C GLN A 180 -11.41 -17.60 2.36
N ASN A 181 -12.30 -16.80 2.97
CA ASN A 181 -13.36 -17.25 3.86
C ASN A 181 -14.64 -16.45 3.60
N PRO A 182 -15.57 -16.99 2.78
CA PRO A 182 -16.84 -16.31 2.46
C PRO A 182 -17.71 -16.00 3.68
N GLU A 183 -17.57 -16.77 4.76
CA GLU A 183 -18.33 -16.61 6.01
C GLU A 183 -17.66 -15.65 7.00
N ALA A 184 -16.51 -15.04 6.65
CA ALA A 184 -15.86 -14.08 7.52
C ALA A 184 -16.70 -12.81 7.68
N ASN A 185 -16.87 -12.37 8.93
CA ASN A 185 -17.45 -11.08 9.26
C ASN A 185 -16.38 -10.00 9.08
N VAL A 186 -16.55 -9.17 8.05
CA VAL A 186 -15.61 -8.10 7.71
C VAL A 186 -16.28 -6.76 7.93
N PHE A 187 -15.62 -5.90 8.72
CA PHE A 187 -16.09 -4.56 9.04
C PHE A 187 -15.11 -3.51 8.53
N MET A 188 -15.61 -2.48 7.87
CA MET A 188 -14.88 -1.30 7.44
C MET A 188 -15.31 -0.15 8.36
N VAL A 189 -14.45 0.28 9.26
CA VAL A 189 -14.71 1.41 10.15
C VAL A 189 -14.04 2.65 9.58
N TYR A 190 -14.82 3.64 9.15
CA TYR A 190 -14.33 4.73 8.33
C TYR A 190 -14.92 6.08 8.68
N LYS A 191 -14.14 7.15 8.46
CA LYS A 191 -14.64 8.54 8.50
C LYS A 191 -15.41 8.87 7.23
N GLU A 192 -14.74 8.69 6.08
CA GLU A 192 -15.31 8.81 4.73
C GLU A 192 -14.59 7.82 3.81
N MET A 193 -15.37 7.06 3.03
CA MET A 193 -14.82 6.21 1.97
C MET A 193 -14.40 7.11 0.80
N ARG A 194 -13.15 6.94 0.35
CA ARG A 194 -12.58 7.70 -0.77
C ARG A 194 -12.21 6.78 -1.92
N THR A 195 -13.17 6.57 -2.81
CA THR A 195 -13.08 5.73 -4.01
C THR A 195 -13.38 6.55 -5.26
N PRO A 196 -12.50 7.48 -5.66
CA PRO A 196 -12.78 8.41 -6.75
C PRO A 196 -12.86 7.70 -8.12
N GLY A 197 -13.82 8.13 -8.94
CA GLY A 197 -13.97 7.65 -10.31
C GLY A 197 -14.41 6.18 -10.35
N GLN A 198 -13.76 5.38 -11.19
CA GLN A 198 -14.10 3.96 -11.36
C GLN A 198 -13.76 3.11 -10.12
N ALA A 199 -12.96 3.63 -9.17
CA ALA A 199 -12.70 2.91 -7.93
C ALA A 199 -13.96 2.69 -7.08
N GLU A 200 -15.05 3.41 -7.36
CA GLU A 200 -16.36 3.18 -6.75
C GLU A 200 -16.89 1.77 -7.02
N ASP A 201 -16.61 1.20 -8.19
CA ASP A 201 -17.04 -0.17 -8.53
C ASP A 201 -16.48 -1.20 -7.53
N LEU A 202 -15.26 -0.98 -7.02
CA LEU A 202 -14.67 -1.83 -5.98
C LEU A 202 -15.38 -1.68 -4.64
N TYR A 203 -15.85 -0.46 -4.32
CA TYR A 203 -16.62 -0.21 -3.10
C TYR A 203 -17.99 -0.90 -3.17
N CYS A 204 -18.71 -0.74 -4.28
CA CYS A 204 -19.99 -1.43 -4.51
C CYS A 204 -19.81 -2.96 -4.45
N LYS A 205 -18.77 -3.49 -5.10
CA LYS A 205 -18.43 -4.92 -5.02
C LYS A 205 -18.20 -5.38 -3.58
N ALA A 206 -17.48 -4.60 -2.78
CA ALA A 206 -17.28 -4.94 -1.37
C ALA A 206 -18.59 -5.00 -0.58
N GLN A 207 -19.55 -4.11 -0.87
CA GLN A 207 -20.89 -4.16 -0.28
C GLN A 207 -21.66 -5.41 -0.73
N GLU A 208 -21.60 -5.76 -2.01
CA GLU A 208 -22.24 -6.97 -2.57
C GLU A 208 -21.69 -8.27 -1.96
N GLU A 209 -20.39 -8.30 -1.65
CA GLU A 209 -19.73 -9.41 -0.96
C GLU A 209 -20.04 -9.45 0.56
N GLY A 210 -20.86 -8.53 1.07
CA GLY A 210 -21.31 -8.51 2.45
C GLY A 210 -20.27 -7.96 3.43
N ILE A 211 -19.38 -7.07 2.98
CA ILE A 211 -18.54 -6.27 3.89
C ILE A 211 -19.43 -5.20 4.54
N ASN A 212 -19.36 -5.11 5.87
CA ASN A 212 -20.13 -4.15 6.65
C ASN A 212 -19.37 -2.81 6.74
N PHE A 213 -20.08 -1.70 6.61
CA PHE A 213 -19.50 -0.36 6.60
C PHE A 213 -20.05 0.46 7.75
N ILE A 214 -19.20 0.82 8.70
CA ILE A 214 -19.55 1.60 9.90
C ILE A 214 -18.89 2.97 9.80
N ARG A 215 -19.71 4.02 9.73
CA ARG A 215 -19.20 5.38 9.67
C ARG A 215 -18.95 5.88 11.09
N CYS A 216 -17.68 6.03 11.47
CA CYS A 216 -17.26 6.43 12.81
C CYS A 216 -16.04 7.36 12.75
N GLN A 217 -16.08 8.43 13.54
CA GLN A 217 -14.98 9.43 13.56
C GLN A 217 -13.84 9.06 14.48
N SER A 218 -14.11 8.34 15.56
CA SER A 218 -13.12 8.02 16.59
C SER A 218 -13.35 6.63 17.19
N PRO A 219 -13.05 5.56 16.44
CA PRO A 219 -13.11 4.21 17.00
C PRO A 219 -12.02 3.97 18.04
N GLU A 220 -12.29 3.05 18.97
CA GLU A 220 -11.36 2.57 19.99
C GLU A 220 -11.24 1.04 19.91
N VAL A 221 -10.04 0.52 20.11
CA VAL A 221 -9.71 -0.90 20.11
C VAL A 221 -9.21 -1.29 21.49
N LYS A 222 -9.94 -2.19 22.16
CA LYS A 222 -9.60 -2.71 23.48
C LYS A 222 -9.21 -4.18 23.37
N ALA A 223 -8.10 -4.54 24.01
CA ALA A 223 -7.76 -5.94 24.21
C ALA A 223 -8.72 -6.57 25.23
N ASN A 224 -9.28 -7.74 24.91
CA ASN A 224 -10.18 -8.46 25.79
C ASN A 224 -9.78 -9.94 25.85
N GLY A 225 -8.87 -10.27 26.78
CA GLY A 225 -8.25 -11.60 26.84
C GLY A 225 -7.51 -11.92 25.54
N ASP A 226 -7.88 -13.04 24.90
CA ASP A 226 -7.34 -13.47 23.61
C ASP A 226 -8.00 -12.76 22.40
N GLY A 227 -9.03 -11.93 22.66
CA GLY A 227 -9.82 -11.23 21.64
C GLY A 227 -9.56 -9.73 21.58
N LEU A 228 -10.22 -9.09 20.61
CA LEU A 228 -10.26 -7.65 20.44
C LEU A 228 -11.72 -7.19 20.44
N VAL A 229 -11.98 -6.04 21.03
CA VAL A 229 -13.26 -5.33 20.95
C VAL A 229 -12.99 -4.01 20.24
N VAL A 230 -13.78 -3.70 19.20
CA VAL A 230 -13.76 -2.40 18.53
C VAL A 230 -15.03 -1.67 18.91
N GLU A 231 -14.89 -0.56 19.62
CA GLU A 231 -15.99 0.35 19.94
C GLU A 231 -16.04 1.44 18.86
N ALA A 232 -17.19 1.61 18.23
CA ALA A 232 -17.38 2.55 17.13
C ALA A 232 -18.82 3.06 17.12
N GLU A 233 -19.01 4.35 17.39
CA GLU A 233 -20.31 5.01 17.24
C GLU A 233 -20.68 5.10 15.76
N ASP A 234 -21.83 4.52 15.38
CA ASP A 234 -22.33 4.56 14.02
C ASP A 234 -23.11 5.86 13.78
N GLU A 235 -22.49 6.80 13.07
CA GLU A 235 -23.10 8.08 12.73
C GLU A 235 -24.38 7.95 11.89
N LEU A 236 -24.57 6.84 11.18
CA LEU A 236 -25.73 6.63 10.30
C LEU A 236 -26.94 6.08 11.06
N LEU A 237 -26.70 5.30 12.11
CA LEU A 237 -27.75 4.70 12.93
C LEU A 237 -28.02 5.47 14.24
N GLY A 238 -27.06 6.29 14.69
CA GLY A 238 -27.15 6.99 15.98
C GLY A 238 -27.05 6.05 17.18
N GLU A 239 -26.46 4.87 16.99
CA GLU A 239 -26.24 3.84 18.02
C GLU A 239 -24.73 3.68 18.25
N ALA A 240 -24.35 3.43 19.51
CA ALA A 240 -22.97 3.26 19.96
C ALA A 240 -22.69 1.81 20.38
#